data_AF-A0A2I2YDS5-F1
#
_entry.id   AF-A0A2I2YDS5-F1
#
_cell.length_a   1.000
_cell.length_b   1.000
_cell.length_c   1.000
_cell.angle_alpha   90.00
_cell.angle_beta   90.00
_cell.angle_gamma   90.00
#
_symmetry.space_group_name_H-M   'P 1'
#
loop_
_entity.id
_entity.type
_entity.pdbx_description
1 polymer ?
#
loop_
_entity_poly.entity_id
_entity_poly.type
_entity_poly.pdbx_seq_one_letter_code
_entity_poly.pdbx_strand_id
1 'polypeptide(L)'
;MGTKAQVERKLLCLFILAILLCSLALGSVTVHSSEPEVRIPENNPVKLSCAYSGFSSPRVEWKFDQGDTTRLVCYNNKITVPPSKPTVNIPSSATIGNRAVLTCSEQDGSPPSEYTWFKDGIVMPTNPKSTRAFSNSSYVLNPTTGELVFDPLSASDTGEYSCEARNGYGTPMTSNAVRMEAVERNVGVIVAAVLVTLILLAILVFGIWFAYSRGHFDRTKKGTSSKKVIYSQPSARSEGEFKQTSSFLV
;
A
#
# COMPACT_ATOMS: atom_id res chain seq x y z
N MET A 1 68.06 23.28 11.56
CA MET A 1 67.31 22.38 10.63
C MET A 1 67.13 20.98 11.25
N GLY A 2 66.52 20.84 12.43
CA GLY A 2 66.48 19.56 13.16
C GLY A 2 65.17 19.18 13.86
N THR A 3 64.12 20.01 13.74
CA THR A 3 62.87 19.84 14.52
C THR A 3 61.84 18.96 13.83
N LYS A 4 61.73 19.00 12.49
CA LYS A 4 60.70 18.24 11.76
C LYS A 4 60.92 16.71 11.78
N ALA A 5 62.17 16.26 11.57
CA ALA A 5 62.51 14.84 11.57
C ALA A 5 62.47 14.18 12.97
N GLN A 6 62.71 14.96 14.04
CA GLN A 6 62.59 14.51 15.43
C GLN A 6 61.12 14.35 15.85
N VAL A 7 60.25 15.26 15.41
CA VAL A 7 58.80 15.19 15.68
C VAL A 7 58.16 14.02 14.92
N GLU A 8 58.53 13.81 13.65
CA GLU A 8 58.06 12.67 12.84
C GLU A 8 58.47 11.32 13.46
N ARG A 9 59.73 11.18 13.92
CA ARG A 9 60.19 9.95 14.62
C ARG A 9 59.49 9.73 15.96
N LYS A 10 59.24 10.78 16.75
CA LYS A 10 58.49 10.67 18.00
C LYS A 10 57.03 10.28 17.76
N LEU A 11 56.41 10.84 16.73
CA LEU A 11 55.04 10.52 16.34
C LEU A 11 54.91 9.09 15.82
N LEU A 12 55.87 8.62 15.03
CA LEU A 12 55.94 7.23 14.56
C LEU A 12 56.11 6.23 15.72
N CYS A 13 56.97 6.52 16.69
CA CYS A 13 57.13 5.70 17.89
C CYS A 13 55.88 5.66 18.76
N LEU A 14 55.17 6.78 18.92
CA LEU A 14 53.90 6.83 19.64
C LEU A 14 52.80 6.04 18.93
N PHE A 15 52.74 6.09 17.59
CA PHE A 15 51.82 5.26 16.80
C PHE A 15 52.14 3.77 16.91
N ILE A 16 53.41 3.38 16.82
CA ILE A 16 53.84 1.98 16.97
C ILE A 16 53.59 1.49 18.39
N LEU A 17 53.85 2.31 19.41
CA LEU A 17 53.56 1.99 20.81
C LEU A 17 52.05 1.87 21.05
N ALA A 18 51.24 2.75 20.46
CA ALA A 18 49.78 2.67 20.52
C ALA A 18 49.25 1.42 19.79
N ILE A 19 49.83 1.02 18.66
CA ILE A 19 49.48 -0.22 17.95
C ILE A 19 49.91 -1.45 18.76
N LEU A 20 51.09 -1.45 19.39
CA LEU A 20 51.54 -2.51 20.30
C LEU A 20 50.64 -2.61 21.55
N LEU A 21 50.29 -1.47 22.16
CA LEU A 21 49.38 -1.40 23.31
C LEU A 21 47.95 -1.81 22.91
N CYS A 22 47.51 -1.51 21.69
CA CYS A 22 46.21 -1.91 21.15
C CYS A 22 46.17 -3.42 20.84
N SER A 23 47.26 -4.00 20.33
CA SER A 23 47.37 -5.45 20.11
C SER A 23 47.48 -6.26 21.41
N LEU A 24 47.99 -5.65 22.49
CA LEU A 24 47.92 -6.20 23.86
C LEU A 24 46.51 -6.11 24.48
N ALA A 25 45.61 -5.28 23.92
CA ALA A 25 44.25 -5.07 24.42
C ALA A 25 43.18 -5.94 23.72
N LEU A 26 43.55 -6.75 22.72
CA LEU A 26 42.65 -7.80 22.23
C LEU A 26 42.61 -8.93 23.27
N GLY A 27 41.60 -8.90 24.14
CA GLY A 27 41.31 -10.01 25.04
C GLY A 27 41.20 -11.32 24.25
N SER A 28 41.77 -12.40 24.79
CA SER A 28 41.60 -13.73 24.19
C SER A 28 40.12 -14.12 24.26
N VAL A 29 39.54 -14.37 23.09
CA VAL A 29 38.14 -14.78 22.94
C VAL A 29 38.10 -16.30 22.83
N THR A 30 37.18 -16.96 23.54
CA THR A 30 36.95 -18.40 23.42
C THR A 30 35.48 -18.71 23.17
N VAL A 31 35.21 -19.73 22.36
CA VAL A 31 33.88 -20.28 22.08
C VAL A 31 34.00 -21.80 21.99
N HIS A 32 33.24 -22.55 22.78
CA HIS A 32 33.25 -24.02 22.78
C HIS A 32 31.87 -24.59 23.13
N SER A 33 31.59 -25.82 22.68
CA SER A 33 30.43 -26.59 23.11
C SER A 33 30.88 -27.69 24.07
N SER A 34 30.12 -27.98 25.12
CA SER A 34 30.38 -29.15 25.98
C SER A 34 30.09 -30.47 25.28
N GLU A 35 29.19 -30.47 24.30
CA GLU A 35 28.80 -31.66 23.51
C GLU A 35 28.82 -31.28 22.02
N PRO A 36 29.88 -31.64 21.26
CA PRO A 36 29.99 -31.29 19.84
C PRO A 36 29.10 -32.16 18.95
N GLU A 37 28.87 -33.43 19.33
CA GLU A 37 27.98 -34.36 18.63
C GLU A 37 26.85 -34.81 19.55
N VAL A 38 25.64 -34.28 19.35
CA VAL A 38 24.47 -34.62 20.17
C VAL A 38 23.62 -35.68 19.47
N ARG A 39 23.36 -36.81 20.14
CA ARG A 39 22.46 -37.87 19.66
C ARG A 39 21.31 -38.06 20.63
N ILE A 40 20.09 -37.83 20.17
CA ILE A 40 18.88 -37.90 21.01
C ILE A 40 17.74 -38.61 20.25
N PRO A 41 16.92 -39.44 20.93
CA PRO A 41 15.76 -40.07 20.31
C PRO A 41 14.70 -39.04 19.87
N GLU A 42 13.95 -39.38 18.83
CA GLU A 42 12.92 -38.50 18.27
C GLU A 42 11.91 -38.03 19.35
N ASN A 43 11.40 -36.81 19.19
CA ASN A 43 10.43 -36.15 20.09
C ASN A 43 10.92 -35.85 21.53
N ASN A 44 12.21 -36.04 21.82
CA ASN A 44 12.78 -35.64 23.10
C ASN A 44 13.38 -34.24 23.02
N PRO A 45 13.21 -33.39 24.07
CA PRO A 45 13.83 -32.09 24.11
C PRO A 45 15.35 -32.21 24.25
N VAL A 46 16.07 -31.29 23.60
CA VAL A 46 17.54 -31.21 23.66
C VAL A 46 17.96 -29.77 23.93
N LYS A 47 19.01 -29.61 24.75
CA LYS A 47 19.71 -28.33 24.92
C LYS A 47 21.05 -28.38 24.22
N LEU A 48 21.23 -27.54 23.21
CA LEU A 48 22.53 -27.32 22.57
C LEU A 48 23.32 -26.30 23.41
N SER A 49 24.51 -26.70 23.86
CA SER A 49 25.38 -25.89 24.71
C SER A 49 26.35 -25.05 23.88
N CYS A 50 26.50 -23.76 24.22
CA CYS A 50 27.58 -22.93 23.70
C CYS A 50 28.09 -22.06 24.86
N ALA A 51 29.35 -22.25 25.23
CA ALA A 51 30.06 -21.51 26.26
C ALA A 51 31.08 -20.58 25.59
N TYR A 52 31.10 -19.32 26.01
CA TYR A 52 31.97 -18.31 25.42
C TYR A 52 32.55 -17.38 26.48
N SER A 53 33.73 -16.81 26.24
CA SER A 53 34.39 -15.86 27.15
C SER A 53 35.18 -14.80 26.37
N GLY A 54 35.42 -13.65 26.99
CA GLY A 54 36.25 -12.57 26.42
C GLY A 54 35.52 -11.56 25.52
N PHE A 55 34.17 -11.58 25.48
CA PHE A 55 33.37 -10.62 24.71
C PHE A 55 32.82 -9.50 25.61
N SER A 56 32.90 -8.24 25.15
CA SER A 56 32.34 -7.07 25.86
C SER A 56 30.83 -6.90 25.68
N SER A 57 30.28 -7.28 24.51
CA SER A 57 28.84 -7.28 24.21
C SER A 57 28.54 -8.32 23.12
N PRO A 58 28.50 -9.63 23.47
CA PRO A 58 28.34 -10.70 22.50
C PRO A 58 26.91 -10.79 21.96
N ARG A 59 26.78 -10.89 20.63
CA ARG A 59 25.53 -11.28 19.95
C ARG A 59 25.61 -12.78 19.63
N VAL A 60 24.83 -13.60 20.33
CA VAL A 60 24.81 -15.07 20.13
C VAL A 60 23.69 -15.44 19.18
N GLU A 61 24.02 -16.11 18.09
CA GLU A 61 23.09 -16.57 17.07
C GLU A 61 23.34 -18.05 16.80
N TRP A 62 22.27 -18.84 16.74
CA TRP A 62 22.35 -20.25 16.33
C TRP A 62 21.86 -20.37 14.90
N LYS A 63 22.62 -21.03 14.04
CA LYS A 63 22.24 -21.30 12.65
C LYS A 63 22.05 -22.80 12.47
N PHE A 64 20.93 -23.20 11.87
CA PHE A 64 20.72 -24.58 11.43
C PHE A 64 21.16 -24.74 9.97
N ASP A 65 22.15 -25.60 9.72
CA ASP A 65 22.58 -26.01 8.39
C ASP A 65 22.16 -27.46 8.09
N GLN A 66 21.58 -27.68 6.91
CA GLN A 66 21.30 -29.01 6.39
C GLN A 66 21.65 -29.04 4.91
N GLY A 67 22.86 -29.50 4.58
CA GLY A 67 23.40 -29.41 3.22
C GLY A 67 23.55 -27.96 2.77
N ASP A 68 22.95 -27.59 1.64
CA ASP A 68 23.00 -26.22 1.09
C ASP A 68 21.93 -25.28 1.68
N THR A 69 21.04 -25.78 2.55
CA THR A 69 19.97 -24.95 3.12
C THR A 69 20.31 -24.44 4.51
N THR A 70 20.42 -23.12 4.65
CA THR A 70 20.37 -22.43 5.94
C THR A 70 18.92 -22.07 6.24
N ARG A 71 18.29 -22.67 7.25
CA ARG A 71 16.83 -22.54 7.41
C ARG A 71 16.38 -21.60 8.51
N LEU A 72 17.07 -21.55 9.65
CA LEU A 72 16.59 -20.82 10.82
C LEU A 72 17.75 -20.25 11.61
N VAL A 73 17.61 -18.99 12.04
CA VAL A 73 18.52 -18.37 13.01
C VAL A 73 17.76 -18.27 14.34
N CYS A 74 18.35 -18.71 15.46
CA CYS A 74 17.74 -18.53 16.78
C CYS A 74 18.48 -17.41 17.53
N TYR A 75 17.73 -16.40 17.95
CA TYR A 75 18.22 -15.25 18.72
C TYR A 75 17.33 -15.02 19.95
N ASN A 76 17.92 -14.87 21.14
CA ASN A 76 17.18 -14.73 22.41
C ASN A 76 16.08 -15.79 22.61
N ASN A 77 16.38 -17.06 22.30
CA ASN A 77 15.45 -18.20 22.35
C ASN A 77 14.22 -18.07 21.43
N LYS A 78 14.26 -17.21 20.42
CA LYS A 78 13.22 -17.08 19.38
C LYS A 78 13.80 -17.47 18.03
N ILE A 79 13.05 -18.33 17.33
CA ILE A 79 13.33 -18.65 15.94
C ILE A 79 13.03 -17.40 15.11
N THR A 80 14.03 -16.93 14.37
CA THR A 80 13.90 -15.84 13.41
C THR A 80 13.78 -16.40 12.01
N VAL A 81 13.04 -15.67 11.19
CA VAL A 81 12.74 -16.01 9.81
C VAL A 81 13.15 -14.80 8.97
N PRO A 82 14.01 -14.97 7.94
CA PRO A 82 14.36 -13.88 7.06
C PRO A 82 13.13 -13.39 6.29
N PRO A 83 13.12 -12.12 5.83
CA PRO A 83 12.01 -11.58 5.09
C PRO A 83 11.80 -12.34 3.78
N SER A 84 10.55 -12.57 3.40
CA SER A 84 10.22 -13.06 2.06
C SER A 84 10.06 -11.90 1.08
N LYS A 85 9.85 -12.22 -0.19
CA LYS A 85 9.69 -11.19 -1.24
C LYS A 85 8.40 -10.39 -0.98
N PRO A 86 8.49 -9.06 -0.73
CA PRO A 86 7.32 -8.27 -0.42
C PRO A 86 6.40 -8.09 -1.63
N THR A 87 5.10 -8.08 -1.35
CA THR A 87 4.05 -7.77 -2.32
C THR A 87 3.71 -6.29 -2.23
N VAL A 88 3.64 -5.63 -3.38
CA VAL A 88 3.30 -4.20 -3.50
C VAL A 88 1.94 -4.00 -4.13
N ASN A 89 1.21 -2.99 -3.66
CA ASN A 89 -0.03 -2.52 -4.27
C ASN A 89 0.16 -1.06 -4.69
N ILE A 90 0.40 -0.85 -5.99
CA ILE A 90 0.72 0.44 -6.59
C ILE A 90 -0.21 0.61 -7.79
N PRO A 91 -1.05 1.66 -7.83
CA PRO A 91 -1.93 1.89 -8.97
C PRO A 91 -1.09 2.26 -10.21
N SER A 92 -1.49 1.80 -11.38
CA SER A 92 -0.83 2.16 -12.65
C SER A 92 -0.91 3.66 -12.92
N SER A 93 -2.01 4.30 -12.51
CA SER A 93 -2.19 5.74 -12.61
C SER A 93 -3.02 6.28 -11.45
N ALA A 94 -2.74 7.53 -11.07
CA ALA A 94 -3.45 8.25 -10.03
C ALA A 94 -3.62 9.72 -10.40
N THR A 95 -4.71 10.34 -9.96
CA THR A 95 -5.04 11.72 -10.35
C THR A 95 -4.24 12.73 -9.55
N ILE A 96 -3.58 13.68 -10.24
CA ILE A 96 -2.88 14.81 -9.62
C ILE A 96 -3.83 15.61 -8.73
N GLY A 97 -3.37 16.00 -7.55
CA GLY A 97 -4.15 16.73 -6.54
C GLY A 97 -4.91 15.84 -5.57
N ASN A 98 -5.10 14.55 -5.88
CA ASN A 98 -5.79 13.61 -4.99
C ASN A 98 -4.80 12.88 -4.07
N ARG A 99 -5.34 12.27 -3.01
CA ARG A 99 -4.59 11.36 -2.13
C ARG A 99 -4.33 10.02 -2.84
N ALA A 100 -3.10 9.55 -2.84
CA ALA A 100 -2.70 8.24 -3.35
C ALA A 100 -1.98 7.43 -2.26
N VAL A 101 -2.29 6.13 -2.16
CA VAL A 101 -1.69 5.22 -1.17
C VAL A 101 -1.08 4.04 -1.89
N LEU A 102 0.20 3.82 -1.63
CA LEU A 102 0.97 2.67 -2.09
C LEU A 102 1.28 1.83 -0.86
N THR A 103 1.20 0.51 -0.99
CA THR A 103 1.50 -0.40 0.12
C THR A 103 2.55 -1.43 -0.26
N CYS A 104 3.33 -1.84 0.72
CA CYS A 104 4.34 -2.88 0.64
C CYS A 104 4.20 -3.77 1.87
N SER A 105 4.10 -5.08 1.69
CA SER A 105 3.95 -6.01 2.80
C SER A 105 4.53 -7.39 2.51
N GLU A 106 5.08 -8.01 3.53
CA GLU A 106 5.48 -9.42 3.58
C GLU A 106 4.97 -10.06 4.88
N GLN A 107 4.83 -11.39 4.93
CA GLN A 107 4.16 -12.10 6.04
C GLN A 107 5.07 -13.08 6.80
N ASP A 108 6.24 -13.39 6.27
CA ASP A 108 7.07 -14.49 6.76
C ASP A 108 8.14 -14.00 7.76
N GLY A 109 8.58 -12.75 7.62
CA GLY A 109 9.64 -12.15 8.42
C GLY A 109 9.33 -12.14 9.90
N SER A 110 10.23 -12.75 10.68
CA SER A 110 10.17 -12.74 12.15
C SER A 110 11.54 -12.39 12.71
N PRO A 111 11.72 -11.23 13.38
CA PRO A 111 10.72 -10.22 13.73
C PRO A 111 10.11 -9.52 12.50
N PRO A 112 8.97 -8.80 12.65
CA PRO A 112 8.33 -8.09 11.55
C PRO A 112 9.31 -7.15 10.83
N SER A 113 9.23 -7.14 9.50
CA SER A 113 10.13 -6.33 8.68
C SER A 113 9.84 -4.83 8.72
N GLU A 114 10.89 -4.06 8.57
CA GLU A 114 10.87 -2.66 8.18
C GLU A 114 10.98 -2.54 6.66
N TYR A 115 10.31 -1.54 6.11
CA TYR A 115 10.21 -1.29 4.68
C TYR A 115 10.95 -0.02 4.29
N THR A 116 11.73 -0.12 3.21
CA THR A 116 12.40 1.01 2.57
C THR A 116 11.86 1.17 1.16
N TRP A 117 11.30 2.32 0.83
CA TRP A 117 10.77 2.61 -0.50
C TRP A 117 11.85 3.19 -1.42
N PHE A 118 11.71 2.85 -2.70
CA PHE A 118 12.56 3.32 -3.79
C PHE A 118 11.69 3.91 -4.88
N LYS A 119 12.15 5.01 -5.47
CA LYS A 119 11.60 5.62 -6.67
C LYS A 119 12.71 5.75 -7.70
N ASP A 120 12.55 5.15 -8.88
CA ASP A 120 13.52 5.14 -9.96
C ASP A 120 14.91 4.64 -9.49
N GLY A 121 14.89 3.64 -8.58
CA GLY A 121 16.10 3.08 -7.95
C GLY A 121 16.70 3.94 -6.82
N ILE A 122 16.15 5.11 -6.52
CA ILE A 122 16.63 6.01 -5.48
C ILE A 122 15.84 5.79 -4.19
N VAL A 123 16.55 5.56 -3.08
CA VAL A 123 15.96 5.43 -1.74
C VAL A 123 15.17 6.70 -1.38
N MET A 124 13.91 6.52 -0.99
CA MET A 124 13.04 7.60 -0.51
C MET A 124 13.33 7.89 0.98
N PRO A 125 13.79 9.10 1.33
CA PRO A 125 14.03 9.48 2.72
C PRO A 125 12.72 9.60 3.51
N THR A 126 12.73 9.29 4.81
CA THR A 126 11.56 9.45 5.69
C THR A 126 10.98 10.86 5.68
N ASN A 127 11.83 11.87 5.50
CA ASN A 127 11.43 13.25 5.29
C ASN A 127 11.69 13.67 3.83
N PRO A 128 10.66 13.92 3.01
CA PRO A 128 10.84 14.32 1.61
C PRO A 128 11.66 15.61 1.44
N LYS A 129 11.64 16.51 2.43
CA LYS A 129 12.34 17.79 2.38
C LYS A 129 13.85 17.67 2.65
N SER A 130 14.35 16.51 3.06
CA SER A 130 15.78 16.32 3.32
C SER A 130 16.63 16.30 2.06
N THR A 131 16.05 15.91 0.92
CA THR A 131 16.79 15.64 -0.31
C THR A 131 16.17 16.38 -1.48
N ARG A 132 16.99 17.03 -2.31
CA ARG A 132 16.52 17.81 -3.47
C ARG A 132 15.68 17.00 -4.47
N ALA A 133 15.93 15.70 -4.59
CA ALA A 133 15.18 14.81 -5.48
C ALA A 133 13.70 14.67 -5.08
N PHE A 134 13.38 14.86 -3.80
CA PHE A 134 12.05 14.64 -3.24
C PHE A 134 11.43 15.90 -2.62
N SER A 135 12.12 17.04 -2.66
CA SER A 135 11.67 18.27 -2.00
C SER A 135 10.34 18.79 -2.54
N ASN A 136 9.99 18.45 -3.78
CA ASN A 136 8.73 18.83 -4.43
C ASN A 136 7.60 17.82 -4.19
N SER A 137 7.87 16.73 -3.47
CA SER A 137 6.87 15.75 -3.10
C SER A 137 6.29 16.03 -1.71
N SER A 138 5.07 15.56 -1.48
CA SER A 138 4.26 15.71 -0.27
C SER A 138 4.10 14.40 0.51
N TYR A 139 4.92 13.38 0.19
CA TYR A 139 4.68 12.06 0.73
C TYR A 139 4.95 11.93 2.23
N VAL A 140 4.29 10.93 2.83
CA VAL A 140 4.57 10.41 4.16
C VAL A 140 4.81 8.90 4.02
N LEU A 141 5.88 8.41 4.66
CA LEU A 141 6.20 7.00 4.66
C LEU A 141 6.25 6.45 6.08
N ASN A 142 5.76 5.23 6.24
CA ASN A 142 5.78 4.51 7.51
C ASN A 142 6.60 3.22 7.34
N PRO A 143 7.83 3.16 7.88
CA PRO A 143 8.71 2.00 7.73
C PRO A 143 8.16 0.71 8.34
N THR A 144 7.23 0.78 9.29
CA THR A 144 6.69 -0.40 9.96
C THR A 144 5.48 -0.97 9.23
N THR A 145 4.60 -0.10 8.71
CA THR A 145 3.41 -0.54 7.96
C THR A 145 3.67 -0.73 6.47
N GLY A 146 4.75 -0.14 5.94
CA GLY A 146 5.05 -0.14 4.51
C GLY A 146 4.17 0.79 3.67
N GLU A 147 3.32 1.61 4.29
CA GLU A 147 2.51 2.60 3.59
C GLU A 147 3.35 3.79 3.12
N LEU A 148 3.14 4.18 1.85
CA LEU A 148 3.63 5.40 1.23
C LEU A 148 2.43 6.20 0.72
N VAL A 149 2.19 7.35 1.32
CA VAL A 149 0.99 8.17 1.08
C VAL A 149 1.40 9.50 0.47
N PHE A 150 0.83 9.84 -0.69
CA PHE A 150 0.94 11.16 -1.30
C PHE A 150 -0.33 11.96 -1.02
N ASP A 151 -0.20 13.18 -0.50
CA ASP A 151 -1.33 14.06 -0.23
C ASP A 151 -0.89 15.55 -0.21
N PRO A 152 -1.04 16.30 -1.33
CA PRO A 152 -1.59 15.88 -2.62
C PRO A 152 -0.56 15.21 -3.54
N LEU A 153 -1.00 14.30 -4.42
CA LEU A 153 -0.16 13.75 -5.48
C LEU A 153 0.24 14.83 -6.51
N SER A 154 1.52 14.87 -6.89
CA SER A 154 2.09 15.80 -7.87
C SER A 154 2.51 15.08 -9.16
N ALA A 155 2.60 15.82 -10.27
CA ALA A 155 3.19 15.31 -11.52
C ALA A 155 4.62 14.77 -11.32
N SER A 156 5.39 15.37 -10.40
CA SER A 156 6.74 14.94 -10.04
C SER A 156 6.79 13.58 -9.35
N ASP A 157 5.66 13.03 -8.92
CA ASP A 157 5.56 11.72 -8.28
C ASP A 157 5.37 10.60 -9.31
N THR A 158 5.38 10.90 -10.61
CA THR A 158 5.48 9.86 -11.65
C THR A 158 6.84 9.16 -11.56
N GLY A 159 6.86 7.83 -11.57
CA GLY A 159 8.09 7.05 -11.53
C GLY A 159 7.87 5.56 -11.31
N GLU A 160 8.97 4.82 -11.27
CA GLU A 160 9.00 3.38 -10.98
C GLU A 160 9.26 3.13 -9.50
N TYR A 161 8.30 2.50 -8.82
CA TYR A 161 8.31 2.29 -7.39
C TYR A 161 8.63 0.84 -7.03
N SER A 162 9.49 0.64 -6.04
CA SER A 162 9.76 -0.66 -5.42
C SER A 162 10.01 -0.49 -3.93
N CYS A 163 9.92 -1.58 -3.17
CA CYS A 163 10.24 -1.58 -1.75
C CYS A 163 11.17 -2.73 -1.38
N GLU A 164 11.99 -2.51 -0.36
CA GLU A 164 12.82 -3.53 0.26
C GLU A 164 12.32 -3.81 1.68
N ALA A 165 12.13 -5.09 2.00
CA ALA A 165 11.81 -5.56 3.34
C ALA A 165 13.08 -6.08 4.04
N ARG A 166 13.33 -5.60 5.26
CA ARG A 166 14.45 -6.02 6.10
C ARG A 166 14.00 -6.24 7.55
N ASN A 167 14.52 -7.25 8.22
CA ASN A 167 14.29 -7.45 9.66
C ASN A 167 15.57 -7.68 10.48
N GLY A 168 16.74 -7.45 9.87
CA GLY A 168 18.04 -7.66 10.50
C GLY A 168 18.52 -9.13 10.52
N TYR A 169 17.78 -10.05 9.89
CA TYR A 169 18.16 -11.45 9.75
C TYR A 169 18.07 -11.90 8.28
N GLY A 170 19.08 -12.66 7.84
CA GLY A 170 19.21 -13.10 6.45
C GLY A 170 19.41 -11.96 5.46
N THR A 171 18.99 -12.17 4.21
CA THR A 171 19.13 -11.20 3.13
C THR A 171 17.84 -10.39 3.00
N PRO A 172 17.90 -9.06 2.92
CA PRO A 172 16.73 -8.24 2.62
C PRO A 172 16.20 -8.55 1.22
N MET A 173 14.88 -8.48 1.06
CA MET A 173 14.20 -8.87 -0.18
C MET A 173 13.48 -7.67 -0.80
N THR A 174 13.64 -7.51 -2.11
CA THR A 174 13.05 -6.40 -2.88
C THR A 174 11.81 -6.86 -3.65
N SER A 175 10.77 -6.02 -3.69
CA SER A 175 9.55 -6.25 -4.46
C SER A 175 9.80 -6.18 -5.96
N ASN A 176 8.78 -6.51 -6.74
CA ASN A 176 8.74 -6.09 -8.13
C ASN A 176 8.63 -4.56 -8.22
N ALA A 177 9.18 -4.00 -9.29
CA ALA A 177 9.07 -2.59 -9.60
C ALA A 177 7.77 -2.33 -10.39
N VAL A 178 7.01 -1.29 -10.00
CA VAL A 178 5.75 -0.92 -10.64
C VAL A 178 5.78 0.57 -10.95
N ARG A 179 5.50 0.91 -12.21
CA ARG A 179 5.42 2.30 -12.66
C ARG A 179 4.04 2.89 -12.35
N MET A 180 4.03 4.03 -11.67
CA MET A 180 2.83 4.84 -11.41
C MET A 180 2.91 6.14 -12.21
N GLU A 181 1.83 6.49 -12.91
CA GLU A 181 1.70 7.75 -13.63
C GLU A 181 0.73 8.71 -12.95
N ALA A 182 1.19 9.93 -12.68
CA ALA A 182 0.35 10.99 -12.16
C ALA A 182 -0.36 11.71 -13.32
N VAL A 183 -1.68 11.53 -13.42
CA VAL A 183 -2.50 11.99 -14.55
C VAL A 183 -3.31 13.23 -14.14
N GLU A 184 -3.36 14.24 -15.00
CA GLU A 184 -4.22 15.40 -14.80
C GLU A 184 -5.68 15.06 -15.13
N ARG A 185 -6.62 15.59 -14.35
CA ARG A 185 -8.05 15.47 -14.69
C ARG A 185 -8.39 16.51 -15.74
N ASN A 186 -8.72 16.09 -16.97
CA ASN A 186 -9.16 17.00 -18.04
C ASN A 186 -10.58 17.54 -17.78
N VAL A 187 -10.71 18.49 -16.84
CA VAL A 187 -11.99 19.12 -16.50
C VAL A 187 -12.65 19.76 -17.72
N GLY A 188 -11.86 20.27 -18.67
CA GLY A 188 -12.38 20.84 -19.93
C GLY A 188 -13.21 19.84 -20.75
N VAL A 189 -12.82 18.56 -20.78
CA VAL A 189 -13.58 17.51 -21.48
C VAL A 189 -14.93 17.28 -20.80
N ILE A 190 -14.94 17.26 -19.46
CA ILE A 190 -16.17 17.09 -18.68
C ILE A 190 -17.12 18.28 -18.91
N VAL A 191 -16.60 19.51 -18.84
CA VAL A 191 -17.40 20.72 -19.04
C VAL A 191 -17.96 20.79 -20.47
N ALA A 192 -17.14 20.48 -21.48
CA ALA A 192 -17.59 20.43 -22.87
C ALA A 192 -18.68 19.37 -23.08
N ALA A 193 -18.50 18.16 -22.55
CA ALA A 193 -19.50 17.10 -22.65
C ALA A 193 -20.82 17.52 -21.99
N VAL A 194 -20.78 18.09 -20.78
CA VAL A 194 -21.98 18.58 -20.09
C VAL A 194 -22.67 19.68 -20.90
N LEU A 195 -21.93 20.67 -21.42
CA LEU A 195 -22.51 21.74 -22.22
C LEU A 195 -23.19 21.22 -23.49
N VAL A 196 -22.54 20.31 -24.22
CA VAL A 196 -23.11 19.69 -25.43
C VAL A 196 -24.39 18.92 -25.10
N THR A 197 -24.41 18.13 -24.01
CA THR A 197 -25.61 17.39 -23.60
C THR A 197 -26.78 18.31 -23.24
N LEU A 198 -26.54 19.43 -22.55
CA LEU A 198 -27.57 20.41 -22.20
C LEU A 198 -28.15 21.10 -23.45
N ILE A 199 -27.30 21.44 -24.43
CA ILE A 199 -27.75 22.05 -25.70
C ILE A 199 -28.63 21.07 -26.48
N LEU A 200 -28.24 19.79 -26.58
CA LEU A 200 -29.05 18.77 -27.24
C LEU A 200 -30.41 18.58 -26.56
N LEU A 201 -30.45 18.54 -25.23
CA LEU A 201 -31.71 18.47 -24.48
C LEU A 201 -32.58 19.72 -24.71
N ALA A 202 -32.00 20.91 -24.73
CA ALA A 202 -32.73 22.14 -25.02
C ALA A 202 -33.33 22.13 -26.44
N ILE A 203 -32.58 21.65 -27.43
CA ILE A 203 -33.07 21.51 -28.82
C ILE A 203 -34.21 20.48 -28.90
N LEU A 204 -34.12 19.35 -28.19
CA LEU A 204 -35.18 18.35 -28.15
C LEU A 204 -36.45 18.91 -27.51
N VAL A 205 -36.33 19.60 -26.37
CA VAL A 205 -37.46 20.23 -25.67
C VAL A 205 -38.10 21.30 -26.56
N PHE A 206 -37.28 22.15 -27.19
CA PHE A 206 -37.76 23.17 -28.12
C PHE A 206 -38.43 22.55 -29.34
N GLY A 207 -37.87 21.48 -29.91
CA GLY A 207 -38.44 20.76 -31.04
C GLY A 207 -39.80 20.13 -30.71
N ILE A 208 -39.94 19.51 -29.54
CA ILE A 208 -41.21 18.97 -29.04
C ILE A 208 -42.23 20.10 -28.84
N TRP A 209 -41.83 21.19 -28.18
CA TRP A 209 -42.69 22.35 -27.96
C TRP A 209 -43.15 22.99 -29.28
N PHE A 210 -42.24 23.10 -30.25
CA PHE A 210 -42.53 23.63 -31.57
C PHE A 210 -43.47 22.72 -32.37
N ALA A 211 -43.31 21.39 -32.28
CA ALA A 211 -44.22 20.42 -32.89
C ALA A 211 -45.63 20.50 -32.28
N TYR A 212 -45.73 20.70 -30.96
CA TYR A 212 -47.00 20.95 -30.29
C TYR A 212 -47.63 22.29 -30.69
N SER A 213 -46.85 23.37 -30.79
CA SER A 213 -47.37 24.71 -31.10
C SER A 213 -47.79 24.85 -32.57
N ARG A 214 -47.12 24.16 -33.50
CA ARG A 214 -47.49 24.14 -34.92
C ARG A 214 -48.46 23.03 -35.33
N GLY A 215 -48.97 22.24 -34.39
CA GLY A 215 -50.12 21.35 -34.64
C GLY A 215 -49.83 20.09 -35.45
N HIS A 216 -48.58 19.59 -35.47
CA HIS A 216 -48.24 18.35 -36.19
C HIS A 216 -48.66 17.06 -35.46
N PHE A 217 -49.06 17.17 -34.19
CA PHE A 217 -49.81 16.13 -33.51
C PHE A 217 -51.30 16.46 -33.66
N ASP A 218 -51.96 15.81 -34.63
CA ASP A 218 -53.41 15.67 -34.57
C ASP A 218 -53.75 15.15 -33.18
N ARG A 219 -54.43 16.00 -32.42
CA ARG A 219 -55.15 15.60 -31.22
C ARG A 219 -56.11 14.53 -31.69
N THR A 220 -55.75 13.26 -31.57
CA THR A 220 -56.72 12.19 -31.42
C THR A 220 -57.53 12.60 -30.20
N LYS A 221 -58.65 13.27 -30.48
CA LYS A 221 -59.68 13.55 -29.50
C LYS A 221 -59.93 12.18 -28.87
N LYS A 222 -59.59 12.02 -27.58
CA LYS A 222 -60.34 11.09 -26.73
C LYS A 222 -61.78 11.53 -26.91
N GLY A 223 -62.48 10.85 -27.83
CA GLY A 223 -63.89 11.01 -28.01
C GLY A 223 -64.50 10.66 -26.68
N THR A 224 -64.96 11.69 -25.96
CA THR A 224 -66.03 11.52 -25.01
C THR A 224 -67.15 10.89 -25.82
N SER A 225 -67.27 9.57 -25.74
CA SER A 225 -68.44 8.86 -26.24
C SER A 225 -69.61 9.40 -25.41
N SER A 226 -70.30 10.41 -25.94
CA SER A 226 -71.66 10.70 -25.51
C SER A 226 -72.46 9.44 -25.79
N LYS A 227 -72.56 8.59 -24.78
CA LYS A 227 -73.49 7.48 -24.74
C LYS A 227 -74.86 8.10 -24.91
N LYS A 228 -75.45 7.94 -26.09
CA LYS A 228 -76.85 8.28 -26.37
C LYS A 228 -77.69 7.40 -25.43
N VAL A 229 -78.19 7.98 -24.36
CA VAL A 229 -79.11 7.30 -23.43
C VAL A 229 -80.46 7.22 -24.14
N ILE A 230 -80.74 6.05 -24.73
CA ILE A 230 -82.08 5.68 -25.18
C ILE A 230 -82.83 5.25 -23.91
N TYR A 231 -83.84 6.02 -23.51
CA TYR A 231 -84.81 5.56 -22.52
C TYR A 231 -85.72 4.52 -23.19
N SER A 232 -85.45 3.24 -22.93
CA SER A 232 -86.48 2.19 -23.04
C SER A 232 -87.08 2.00 -21.66
N GLN A 233 -88.32 2.41 -21.52
CA GLN A 233 -89.15 2.23 -20.33
C GLN A 233 -89.41 0.72 -20.15
N PRO A 234 -88.96 0.06 -19.07
CA PRO A 234 -89.31 -1.32 -18.81
C PRO A 234 -90.71 -1.34 -18.19
N SER A 235 -91.62 -2.05 -18.84
CA SER A 235 -92.86 -2.50 -18.24
C SER A 235 -92.57 -3.48 -17.09
N ALA A 236 -93.40 -3.35 -16.05
CA ALA A 236 -93.73 -4.35 -15.04
C ALA A 236 -92.62 -4.80 -14.05
N ARG A 237 -92.75 -4.27 -12.82
CA ARG A 237 -92.89 -5.02 -11.55
C ARG A 237 -92.17 -6.37 -11.45
N SER A 238 -91.11 -6.41 -10.64
CA SER A 238 -90.80 -7.54 -9.75
C SER A 238 -90.05 -7.05 -8.53
N GLU A 239 -90.53 -7.45 -7.35
CA GLU A 239 -89.91 -7.24 -6.05
C GLU A 239 -88.56 -7.97 -5.96
N GLY A 240 -87.61 -7.44 -5.20
CA GLY A 240 -86.36 -8.15 -4.89
C GLY A 240 -85.21 -7.27 -4.40
N GLU A 241 -85.20 -7.03 -3.09
CA GLU A 241 -84.03 -6.97 -2.20
C GLU A 241 -82.85 -6.01 -2.53
N PHE A 242 -82.80 -4.91 -1.78
CA PHE A 242 -81.62 -4.06 -1.61
C PHE A 242 -80.49 -4.80 -0.88
N LYS A 243 -79.26 -4.75 -1.41
CA LYS A 243 -78.04 -4.98 -0.60
C LYS A 243 -77.04 -3.84 -0.76
N GLN A 244 -76.83 -3.16 0.35
CA GLN A 244 -75.86 -2.11 0.60
C GLN A 244 -74.58 -2.72 1.17
N THR A 245 -73.42 -2.43 0.59
CA THR A 245 -72.10 -2.48 1.27
C THR A 245 -71.14 -1.55 0.50
N SER A 246 -70.95 -0.29 0.91
CA SER A 246 -70.01 0.20 1.95
C SER A 246 -68.56 -0.19 1.62
N SER A 247 -67.74 0.73 1.09
CA SER A 247 -66.97 1.83 1.71
C SER A 247 -65.57 1.39 2.19
N PHE A 248 -64.59 2.22 1.86
CA PHE A 248 -63.15 2.05 2.09
C PHE A 248 -62.74 2.96 3.26
N LEU A 249 -61.87 2.45 4.13
CA LEU A 249 -61.23 3.21 5.20
C LEU A 249 -59.99 3.95 4.66
N VAL A 250 -59.74 5.13 5.24
CA VAL A 250 -58.52 5.94 5.15
C VAL A 250 -57.34 5.22 5.78
#